data_AF-A0A914CQV3-F1
#
_entry.id   AF-A0A914CQV3-F1
#
_cell.length_a   1.000
_cell.length_b   1.000
_cell.length_c   1.000
_cell.angle_alpha   90.00
_cell.angle_beta   90.00
_cell.angle_gamma   90.00
#
_symmetry.space_group_name_H-M   'P 1'
#
loop_
_entity.id
_entity.type
_entity.pdbx_description
1 polymer ?
#
loop_
_entity_poly.entity_id
_entity_poly.type
_entity_poly.pdbx_seq_one_letter_code
_entity_poly.pdbx_strand_id
1 'polypeptide(L)'
;NGFWPGDNCGENNMTCPIHPQPKPCNEPYYSDFLTQLNTHPIKEASYVYSTWSLADDIVGFQCLVYGRNTSLIPLSDRVKVYRNLTHMETKECTVSDQYDMIVNHYLPSGLPPVKVHV
;
A
#
# COMPACT_ATOMS: atom_id res chain seq x y z
N ASN A 1 -11.21 -1.97 -16.57
CA ASN A 1 -10.99 -0.67 -15.88
C ASN A 1 -11.07 -0.94 -14.39
N GLY A 2 -9.96 -1.34 -13.76
CA GLY A 2 -9.94 -1.89 -12.39
C GLY A 2 -9.21 -1.02 -11.36
N PHE A 3 -8.83 0.20 -11.74
CA PHE A 3 -8.06 1.13 -10.88
C PHE A 3 -8.93 2.18 -10.20
N TRP A 4 -10.25 2.17 -10.41
CA TRP A 4 -11.14 3.18 -9.84
C TRP A 4 -11.58 2.76 -8.44
N PRO A 5 -11.22 3.51 -7.38
CA PRO A 5 -11.58 3.17 -6.00
C PRO A 5 -13.05 3.48 -5.64
N GLY A 6 -13.81 4.05 -6.57
CA GLY A 6 -15.15 4.57 -6.34
C GLY A 6 -15.18 6.09 -6.29
N ASP A 7 -16.39 6.65 -6.40
CA ASP A 7 -16.60 8.11 -6.40
C ASP A 7 -16.68 8.65 -4.96
N ASN A 8 -17.09 7.81 -4.01
CA ASN A 8 -17.33 8.20 -2.63
C ASN A 8 -16.94 7.11 -1.61
N CYS A 9 -16.58 7.57 -0.41
CA CYS A 9 -16.61 6.75 0.79
C CYS A 9 -17.39 7.49 1.88
N GLY A 10 -18.62 7.03 2.12
CA GLY A 10 -19.57 7.76 2.95
C GLY A 10 -19.84 9.15 2.38
N GLU A 11 -19.55 10.18 3.16
CA GLU A 11 -19.75 11.58 2.77
C GLU A 11 -18.50 12.23 2.14
N ASN A 12 -17.39 11.48 2.00
CA ASN A 12 -16.21 11.95 1.29
C ASN A 12 -16.40 11.73 -0.22
N ASN A 13 -16.50 12.82 -1.01
CA ASN A 13 -16.75 12.78 -2.44
C ASN A 13 -15.47 13.13 -3.24
N MET A 14 -14.96 12.19 -4.05
CA MET A 14 -13.77 12.34 -4.91
C MET A 14 -12.47 12.82 -4.22
N THR A 15 -12.35 12.64 -2.90
CA THR A 15 -11.19 13.10 -2.12
C THR A 15 -10.18 11.98 -1.88
N CYS A 16 -9.47 11.51 -2.92
CA CYS A 16 -8.36 10.55 -2.70
C CYS A 16 -7.14 11.15 -1.98
N PRO A 17 -6.58 12.32 -2.39
CA PRO A 17 -5.33 12.84 -1.80
C PRO A 17 -5.45 13.45 -0.41
N ILE A 18 -6.67 13.70 0.08
CA ILE A 18 -6.86 14.47 1.31
C ILE A 18 -6.58 13.57 2.52
N HIS A 19 -5.59 13.92 3.32
CA HIS A 19 -5.33 13.26 4.60
C HIS A 19 -4.98 14.30 5.66
N PRO A 20 -5.69 14.35 6.81
CA PRO A 20 -6.83 13.50 7.18
C PRO A 20 -8.09 13.84 6.38
N GLN A 21 -8.96 12.84 6.18
CA GLN A 21 -10.26 13.08 5.51
C GLN A 21 -11.15 14.01 6.35
N PRO A 22 -12.01 14.84 5.73
CA PRO A 22 -12.97 15.68 6.45
C PRO A 22 -13.92 14.88 7.35
N LYS A 23 -14.23 13.65 6.94
CA LYS A 23 -15.11 12.73 7.68
C LYS A 23 -14.53 11.31 7.67
N PRO A 24 -14.75 10.49 8.70
CA PRO A 24 -14.23 9.14 8.74
C PRO A 24 -14.87 8.26 7.65
N CYS A 25 -14.03 7.60 6.85
CA CYS A 25 -14.44 6.59 5.87
C CYS A 25 -14.61 5.26 6.60
N ASN A 26 -15.85 4.95 7.02
CA ASN A 26 -16.13 3.80 7.90
C ASN A 26 -16.44 2.51 7.16
N GLU A 27 -17.04 2.52 5.98
CA GLU A 27 -17.24 1.33 5.16
C GLU A 27 -17.32 1.76 3.68
N PRO A 28 -16.19 1.80 2.95
CA PRO A 28 -16.23 2.03 1.51
C PRO A 28 -17.07 0.94 0.81
N TYR A 29 -18.00 1.34 -0.04
CA TYR A 29 -18.86 0.41 -0.78
C TYR A 29 -18.11 -0.14 -2.00
N TYR A 30 -17.34 -1.21 -1.80
CA TYR A 30 -16.71 -1.99 -2.87
C TYR A 30 -17.14 -3.47 -2.81
N SER A 31 -16.52 -4.34 -3.61
CA SER A 31 -16.96 -5.73 -3.73
C SER A 31 -16.91 -6.49 -2.39
N ASP A 32 -17.94 -7.30 -2.13
CA ASP A 32 -18.05 -8.11 -0.90
C ASP A 32 -16.80 -8.95 -0.64
N PHE A 33 -16.17 -9.46 -1.71
CA PHE A 33 -14.93 -10.21 -1.63
C PHE A 33 -13.78 -9.38 -1.04
N LEU A 34 -13.57 -8.15 -1.52
CA LEU A 34 -12.52 -7.27 -1.00
C LEU A 34 -12.85 -6.80 0.43
N THR A 35 -14.13 -6.65 0.76
CA THR A 35 -14.58 -6.28 2.12
C THR A 35 -14.25 -7.38 3.09
N GLN A 36 -14.58 -8.62 2.74
CA GLN A 36 -14.24 -9.79 3.54
C GLN A 36 -12.73 -9.94 3.70
N LEU A 37 -11.96 -9.81 2.62
CA LEU A 37 -10.50 -9.90 2.67
C LEU A 37 -9.88 -8.83 3.59
N ASN A 38 -10.33 -7.58 3.48
CA ASN A 38 -9.78 -6.46 4.25
C ASN A 38 -10.20 -6.45 5.72
N THR A 39 -11.29 -7.13 6.07
CA THR A 39 -11.83 -7.20 7.45
C THR A 39 -11.53 -8.54 8.13
N HIS A 40 -10.93 -9.49 7.41
CA HIS A 40 -10.67 -10.82 7.96
C HIS A 40 -9.69 -10.74 9.13
N PRO A 41 -9.99 -11.33 10.30
CA PRO A 41 -9.13 -11.28 11.47
C PRO A 41 -7.96 -12.28 11.43
N ILE A 42 -7.79 -12.99 10.31
CA ILE A 42 -6.75 -14.01 10.15
C ILE A 42 -5.66 -13.44 9.26
N LYS A 43 -4.43 -13.60 9.71
CA LYS A 43 -3.25 -13.20 8.97
C LYS A 43 -2.95 -14.22 7.88
N GLU A 44 -2.66 -13.76 6.67
CA GLU A 44 -2.39 -14.60 5.50
C GLU A 44 -1.12 -15.46 5.63
N ALA A 45 -0.15 -15.03 6.45
CA ALA A 45 1.11 -15.74 6.65
C ALA A 45 1.72 -15.47 8.04
N SER A 46 2.72 -16.27 8.43
CA SER A 46 3.47 -16.06 9.68
C SER A 46 4.19 -14.70 9.70
N TYR A 47 4.66 -14.23 8.55
CA TYR A 47 5.28 -12.91 8.37
C TYR A 47 4.62 -12.20 7.19
N VAL A 48 4.09 -10.99 7.43
CA VAL A 48 3.41 -10.17 6.43
C VAL A 48 4.05 -8.78 6.42
N TYR A 49 4.52 -8.37 5.25
CA TYR A 49 5.14 -7.08 5.02
C TYR A 49 4.29 -6.27 4.05
N SER A 50 4.06 -5.00 4.39
CA SER A 50 3.43 -4.06 3.47
C SER A 50 4.48 -3.08 2.95
N THR A 51 4.56 -2.92 1.64
CA THR A 51 5.54 -2.05 0.99
C THR A 51 4.89 -1.19 -0.08
N TRP A 52 5.22 0.10 -0.14
CA TRP A 52 4.80 1.01 -1.21
C TRP A 52 5.73 2.20 -1.34
N SER A 53 5.56 2.98 -2.40
CA SER A 53 6.31 4.22 -2.63
C SER A 53 5.39 5.43 -2.61
N LEU A 54 5.85 6.53 -2.01
CA LEU A 54 5.14 7.82 -2.04
C LEU A 54 5.17 8.47 -3.44
N ALA A 55 6.10 8.05 -4.30
CA ALA A 55 6.24 8.50 -5.69
C ALA A 55 5.65 7.51 -6.71
N ASP A 56 4.76 6.62 -6.28
CA ASP A 56 4.01 5.74 -7.18
C ASP A 56 3.21 6.56 -8.20
N ASP A 57 3.52 6.37 -9.47
CA ASP A 57 2.99 7.11 -10.61
C ASP A 57 1.70 6.51 -11.19
N ILE A 58 1.30 5.31 -10.75
CA ILE A 58 0.07 4.65 -11.16
C ILE A 58 -1.05 4.91 -10.14
N VAL A 59 -0.78 4.62 -8.87
CA VAL A 59 -1.74 4.89 -7.78
C VAL A 59 -1.79 6.39 -7.51
N GLY A 60 -0.64 7.07 -7.59
CA GLY A 60 -0.54 8.49 -7.29
C GLY A 60 -0.82 8.81 -5.83
N PHE A 61 -0.89 10.11 -5.52
CA PHE A 61 -1.37 10.64 -4.23
C PHE A 61 -0.77 9.96 -2.99
N GLN A 62 0.53 9.62 -3.03
CA GLN A 62 1.22 8.94 -1.92
C GLN A 62 0.61 7.59 -1.53
N CYS A 63 -0.04 6.90 -2.49
CA CYS A 63 -0.82 5.67 -2.30
C CYS A 63 -2.05 5.80 -1.39
N LEU A 64 -2.59 7.01 -1.22
CA LEU A 64 -3.76 7.27 -0.39
C LEU A 64 -5.06 7.20 -1.18
N VAL A 65 -6.01 6.46 -0.62
CA VAL A 65 -7.41 6.42 -1.05
C VAL A 65 -8.29 6.58 0.19
N TYR A 66 -9.14 7.61 0.21
CA TYR A 66 -9.95 7.99 1.37
C TYR A 66 -9.16 8.08 2.69
N GLY A 67 -7.92 8.58 2.61
CA GLY A 67 -7.04 8.73 3.76
C GLY A 67 -6.45 7.42 4.29
N ARG A 68 -6.56 6.32 3.56
CA ARG A 68 -5.94 5.04 3.89
C ARG A 68 -4.92 4.66 2.82
N ASN A 69 -3.79 4.08 3.22
CA ASN A 69 -2.83 3.56 2.25
C ASN A 69 -3.38 2.30 1.60
N THR A 70 -3.51 2.32 0.27
CA THR A 70 -4.11 1.20 -0.46
C THR A 70 -3.23 -0.05 -0.48
N SER A 71 -1.92 0.11 -0.30
CA SER A 71 -0.95 -0.99 -0.29
C SER A 71 -0.72 -1.57 1.12
N LEU A 72 -1.43 -1.04 2.13
CA LEU A 72 -1.35 -1.58 3.48
C LEU A 72 -2.20 -2.85 3.57
N ILE A 73 -1.54 -3.98 3.76
CA ILE A 73 -2.21 -5.25 4.05
C ILE A 73 -2.62 -5.26 5.53
N PRO A 74 -3.89 -5.54 5.86
CA PRO A 74 -4.31 -5.72 7.25
C PRO A 74 -3.44 -6.74 7.97
N LEU A 75 -3.16 -6.49 9.26
CA LEU A 75 -2.36 -7.37 10.11
C LEU A 75 -0.90 -7.58 9.67
N SER A 76 -0.35 -6.70 8.81
CA SER A 76 1.08 -6.72 8.48
C SER A 76 1.95 -6.46 9.69
N ASP A 77 3.02 -7.24 9.89
CA ASP A 77 3.95 -7.06 11.01
C ASP A 77 4.81 -5.81 10.86
N ARG A 78 5.18 -5.52 9.61
CA ARG A 78 6.13 -4.47 9.30
C ARG A 78 5.73 -3.76 8.01
N VAL A 79 6.05 -2.48 7.98
CA VAL A 79 5.72 -1.57 6.90
C VAL A 79 6.99 -0.88 6.43
N LYS A 80 7.26 -0.87 5.12
CA LYS A 80 8.34 -0.09 4.52
C LYS A 80 7.80 0.84 3.44
N VAL A 81 8.06 2.13 3.63
CA VAL A 81 7.61 3.20 2.73
C VAL A 81 8.81 3.80 2.02
N TYR A 82 8.85 3.62 0.70
CA TYR A 82 9.84 4.25 -0.17
C TYR A 82 9.40 5.66 -0.54
N ARG A 83 10.35 6.55 -0.84
CA ARG A 83 10.04 7.94 -1.16
C ARG A 83 10.00 8.24 -2.65
N ASN A 84 10.96 7.69 -3.41
CA ASN A 84 11.28 8.15 -4.76
C ASN A 84 11.36 7.00 -5.78
N LEU A 85 10.49 5.99 -5.65
CA LEU A 85 10.36 4.92 -6.63
C LEU A 85 9.03 5.04 -7.36
N THR A 86 9.03 4.91 -8.69
CA THR A 86 7.81 4.70 -9.47
C THR A 86 7.13 3.39 -9.08
N HIS A 87 5.92 3.15 -9.59
CA HIS A 87 5.18 1.92 -9.32
C HIS A 87 6.01 0.67 -9.63
N MET A 88 6.63 0.64 -10.82
CA MET A 88 7.44 -0.50 -11.27
C MET A 88 8.77 -0.59 -10.53
N GLU A 89 9.43 0.53 -10.28
CA GLU A 89 10.69 0.56 -9.53
C GLU A 89 10.52 0.09 -8.08
N THR A 90 9.35 0.28 -7.49
CA THR A 90 9.05 -0.24 -6.15
C THR A 90 9.23 -1.76 -6.08
N LYS A 91 8.97 -2.48 -7.18
CA LYS A 91 9.24 -3.91 -7.31
C LYS A 91 10.67 -4.19 -7.76
N GLU A 92 11.14 -3.50 -8.79
CA GLU A 92 12.38 -3.87 -9.50
C GLU A 92 13.64 -3.43 -8.76
N CYS A 93 13.61 -2.30 -8.04
CA CYS A 93 14.78 -1.75 -7.35
C CYS A 93 14.89 -2.21 -5.89
N THR A 94 13.93 -2.98 -5.38
CA THR A 94 13.86 -3.38 -3.96
C THR A 94 14.12 -4.88 -3.76
N VAL A 95 14.72 -5.55 -4.75
CA VAL A 95 14.96 -7.01 -4.71
C VAL A 95 15.78 -7.43 -3.49
N SER A 96 16.78 -6.64 -3.10
CA SER A 96 17.55 -6.91 -1.86
C SER A 96 16.67 -6.85 -0.61
N ASP A 97 15.77 -5.86 -0.56
CA ASP A 97 14.87 -5.69 0.57
C ASP A 97 13.86 -6.82 0.63
N GLN A 98 13.34 -7.24 -0.52
CA GLN A 98 12.46 -8.40 -0.63
C GLN A 98 13.16 -9.68 -0.16
N TYR A 99 14.43 -9.88 -0.54
CA TYR A 99 15.23 -11.02 -0.08
C TYR A 99 15.37 -11.03 1.45
N ASP A 100 15.71 -9.90 2.07
CA ASP A 100 15.84 -9.81 3.52
C ASP A 100 14.51 -10.02 4.25
N MET A 101 13.40 -9.54 3.70
CA MET A 101 12.07 -9.77 4.25
C MET A 101 11.67 -11.25 4.18
N ILE A 102 11.95 -11.93 3.07
CA ILE A 102 11.53 -13.32 2.83
C ILE A 102 12.44 -14.32 3.55
N VAL A 103 13.77 -14.14 3.45
CA VAL A 103 14.74 -15.13 3.92
C VAL A 103 15.14 -14.87 5.36
N ASN A 104 15.38 -13.60 5.70
CA ASN A 104 15.91 -13.21 7.01
C ASN A 104 14.81 -12.74 7.97
N HIS A 105 13.56 -12.64 7.49
CA HIS A 105 12.42 -12.04 8.22
C HIS A 105 12.76 -10.67 8.82
N TYR A 106 13.59 -9.92 8.12
CA TYR A 106 14.15 -8.65 8.55
C TYR A 106 13.66 -7.52 7.65
N LEU A 107 13.37 -6.36 8.24
CA LEU A 107 13.03 -5.16 7.48
C LEU A 107 14.26 -4.25 7.40
N PRO A 108 14.88 -4.07 6.21
CA PRO A 108 16.07 -3.26 6.10
C PRO A 108 15.81 -1.79 6.40
N SER A 109 16.62 -1.20 7.26
CA SER A 109 16.65 0.24 7.53
C SER A 109 17.53 0.95 6.49
N GLY A 110 16.92 1.75 5.61
CA GLY A 110 17.65 2.52 4.59
C GLY A 110 16.93 2.58 3.26
N LEU A 111 17.40 3.47 2.37
CA LEU A 111 16.97 3.47 0.98
C LEU A 111 17.50 2.21 0.28
N PRO A 112 16.71 1.60 -0.61
CA PRO A 112 17.15 0.44 -1.37
C PRO A 112 18.40 0.78 -2.20
N PRO A 113 19.23 -0.20 -2.54
CA PRO A 113 20.40 0.00 -3.39
C PRO A 113 20.01 0.65 -4.72
N VAL A 114 20.87 1.54 -5.20
CA VAL A 114 20.65 2.40 -6.38
C VAL A 114 20.28 1.56 -7.62
N LYS A 115 19.37 2.10 -8.43
CA LYS A 115 18.86 1.54 -9.70
C LYS A 115 19.94 0.77 -10.46
N VAL A 116 19.82 -0.55 -10.49
CA VAL A 116 20.61 -1.38 -11.42
C VAL A 116 19.77 -1.48 -12.68
N HIS A 117 20.14 -0.71 -13.70
CA HIS A 117 19.62 -0.92 -15.05
C HIS A 117 20.12 -2.29 -15.53
N VAL A 118 19.22 -3.26 -15.64
CA VAL A 118 19.44 -4.51 -16.39
C VAL A 118 19.05 -4.28 -17.83
#